data_AF-A0A1E7YVN1-F1
#
_entry.id   AF-A0A1E7YVN1-F1
#
_cell.length_a   1.000
_cell.length_b   1.000
_cell.length_c   1.000
_cell.angle_alpha   90.00
_cell.angle_beta   90.00
_cell.angle_gamma   90.00
#
_symmetry.space_group_name_H-M   'P 1'
#
loop_
_entity.id
_entity.type
_entity.pdbx_description
1 polymer ?
#
loop_
_entity_poly.entity_id
_entity_poly.type
_entity_poly.pdbx_seq_one_letter_code
_entity_poly.pdbx_strand_id
1 'polypeptide(L)'
;MLDKSVFLHGRDLPKNPVCVVEGAIQYIIDKEISEIYDHSWLIEIEGKFSVRLLTRIPVKKVRVSSIGAGASFDCSIDDINIIGRVVLTIS
;
A
#
# COMPACT_ATOMS: atom_id res chain seq x y z
N MET A 1 11.19 12.43 -14.47
CA MET A 1 11.59 12.16 -13.09
C MET A 1 10.61 12.86 -12.16
N LEU A 2 10.18 12.23 -11.08
CA LEU A 2 9.38 12.89 -10.05
C LEU A 2 10.29 13.78 -9.20
N ASP A 3 9.89 15.04 -8.99
CA ASP A 3 10.62 15.95 -8.12
C ASP A 3 10.39 15.57 -6.65
N LYS A 4 11.40 15.77 -5.79
CA LYS A 4 11.28 15.48 -4.36
C LYS A 4 10.24 16.36 -3.67
N SER A 5 9.99 17.56 -4.20
CA SER A 5 8.96 18.49 -3.72
C SER A 5 7.55 17.94 -3.77
N VAL A 6 7.30 16.87 -4.53
CA VAL A 6 5.98 16.22 -4.63
C VAL A 6 5.66 15.43 -3.36
N PHE A 7 6.67 15.09 -2.55
CA PHE A 7 6.47 14.45 -1.25
C PHE A 7 6.32 15.51 -0.15
N LEU A 8 5.35 15.32 0.73
CA LEU A 8 5.10 16.23 1.85
C LEU A 8 6.32 16.34 2.76
N HIS A 9 6.66 17.57 3.15
CA HIS A 9 7.74 17.86 4.09
C HIS A 9 7.55 17.07 5.40
N GLY A 10 8.61 16.40 5.85
CA GLY A 10 8.59 15.57 7.07
C GLY A 10 8.15 14.12 6.86
N ARG A 11 7.88 13.68 5.63
CA ARG A 11 7.78 12.25 5.31
C ARG A 11 9.10 11.72 4.74
N ASP A 12 9.42 10.47 5.08
CA ASP A 12 10.55 9.78 4.49
C ASP A 12 10.36 9.65 2.97
N LEU A 13 11.41 9.98 2.23
CA LEU A 13 11.48 9.72 0.80
C LEU A 13 11.50 8.22 0.56
N PRO A 14 10.79 7.71 -0.48
CA PRO A 14 10.83 6.30 -0.79
C PRO A 14 12.24 5.90 -1.18
N LYS A 15 12.75 4.83 -0.56
CA LYS A 15 14.12 4.36 -0.79
C LYS A 15 14.21 3.40 -1.97
N ASN A 16 13.18 2.58 -2.18
CA ASN A 16 13.06 1.68 -3.33
C ASN A 16 11.71 1.88 -4.04
N PRO A 17 11.54 3.01 -4.76
CA PRO A 17 10.27 3.37 -5.36
C PRO A 17 9.94 2.55 -6.61
N VAL A 18 8.68 2.15 -6.73
CA VAL A 18 8.07 1.66 -7.98
C VAL A 18 6.80 2.45 -8.27
N CYS A 19 6.53 2.72 -9.54
CA CYS A 19 5.27 3.29 -9.99
C CYS A 19 4.35 2.17 -10.46
N VAL A 20 3.13 2.12 -9.93
CA VAL A 20 2.06 1.21 -10.35
C VAL A 20 0.92 2.03 -10.92
N VAL A 21 0.45 1.66 -12.10
CA VAL A 21 -0.63 2.36 -12.80
C VAL A 21 -1.88 1.49 -12.79
N GLU A 22 -2.98 2.05 -12.27
CA GLU A 22 -4.29 1.41 -12.23
C GLU A 22 -5.32 2.37 -12.86
N GLY A 23 -5.62 2.14 -14.14
CA GLY A 23 -6.45 3.05 -14.92
C GLY A 23 -5.82 4.43 -15.06
N ALA A 24 -6.49 5.46 -14.53
CA ALA A 24 -6.00 6.84 -14.52
C ALA A 24 -5.14 7.17 -13.29
N ILE A 25 -5.10 6.29 -12.30
CA ILE A 25 -4.41 6.54 -11.03
C ILE A 25 -3.00 5.96 -11.10
N GLN A 26 -2.03 6.72 -10.61
CA GLN A 26 -0.65 6.26 -10.45
C GLN A 26 -0.31 6.25 -8.95
N TYR A 27 0.22 5.13 -8.49
CA TYR A 27 0.69 4.93 -7.12
C TYR A 27 2.21 4.87 -7.12
N ILE A 28 2.85 5.71 -6.30
CA ILE A 28 4.26 5.55 -5.97
C ILE A 28 4.35 4.72 -4.71
N ILE A 29 5.11 3.64 -4.80
CA ILE A 29 5.18 2.59 -3.79
C ILE A 29 6.61 2.46 -3.33
N ASP A 30 6.83 2.54 -2.02
CA ASP A 30 8.11 2.18 -1.43
C ASP A 30 8.13 0.70 -1.09
N LYS A 31 9.05 -0.03 -1.71
CA LYS A 31 9.23 -1.48 -1.47
C LYS A 31 10.08 -1.78 -0.25
N GLU A 32 10.69 -0.78 0.38
CA GLU A 32 11.38 -0.98 1.65
C GLU A 32 10.36 -1.10 2.78
N ILE A 33 10.00 -2.33 3.13
CA ILE A 33 9.05 -2.64 4.19
C ILE A 33 9.81 -2.82 5.51
N SER A 34 9.63 -1.90 6.45
CA SER A 34 10.16 -2.05 7.81
C SER A 34 9.11 -2.65 8.77
N GLU A 35 7.87 -2.19 8.67
CA GLU A 35 6.78 -2.58 9.55
C GLU A 35 5.43 -2.34 8.86
N ILE A 36 4.45 -3.19 9.13
CA ILE A 36 3.09 -3.08 8.59
C ILE A 36 2.20 -2.40 9.62
N TYR A 37 1.61 -1.29 9.22
CA TYR A 37 0.72 -0.47 10.02
C TYR A 37 -0.39 0.10 9.13
N ASP A 38 -1.30 0.85 9.74
CA ASP A 38 -2.48 1.37 9.09
C ASP A 38 -2.12 2.36 7.97
N HIS A 39 -2.24 1.90 6.72
CA HIS A 39 -1.93 2.69 5.52
C HIS A 39 -2.51 2.03 4.27
N SER A 40 -2.38 2.69 3.11
CA SER A 40 -2.53 2.06 1.80
C SER A 40 -1.28 1.30 1.41
N TRP A 41 -1.45 0.05 0.97
CA TRP A 41 -0.40 -0.88 0.60
C TRP A 41 -0.73 -1.52 -0.75
N LEU A 42 0.29 -1.81 -1.54
CA LEU A 42 0.16 -2.77 -2.63
C LEU A 42 0.37 -4.16 -2.06
N ILE A 43 -0.64 -5.00 -2.28
CA ILE A 43 -0.65 -6.39 -1.86
C ILE A 43 -0.95 -7.28 -3.05
N GLU A 44 -0.57 -8.53 -2.92
CA GLU A 44 -0.95 -9.62 -3.81
C GLU A 44 -1.74 -10.65 -3.02
N ILE A 45 -2.89 -11.04 -3.58
CA ILE A 45 -3.74 -12.11 -3.07
C ILE A 45 -3.98 -13.08 -4.23
N GLU A 46 -3.50 -14.31 -4.08
CA GLU A 46 -3.69 -15.38 -5.09
C GLU A 46 -3.29 -14.95 -6.51
N GLY A 47 -2.12 -14.32 -6.67
CA GLY A 47 -1.63 -13.83 -7.97
C GLY A 47 -2.25 -12.51 -8.44
N LYS A 48 -3.20 -11.93 -7.70
CA LYS A 48 -3.83 -10.65 -8.04
C LYS A 48 -3.26 -9.50 -7.21
N PHE A 49 -2.66 -8.56 -7.90
CA PHE A 49 -2.12 -7.34 -7.32
C PHE A 49 -3.21 -6.27 -7.19
N SER A 50 -3.32 -5.63 -6.03
CA SER A 50 -4.21 -4.47 -5.86
C SER A 50 -3.72 -3.56 -4.75
N VAL A 51 -4.09 -2.28 -4.82
CA VAL A 51 -3.85 -1.33 -3.72
C VAL A 51 -5.03 -1.38 -2.75
N ARG A 52 -4.74 -1.65 -1.47
CA ARG A 52 -5.75 -1.79 -0.41
C ARG A 52 -5.36 -1.01 0.82
N LEU A 53 -6.36 -0.61 1.61
CA LEU A 53 -6.12 -0.10 2.95
C LEU A 53 -5.97 -1.29 3.90
N LEU A 54 -4.83 -1.38 4.58
CA LEU A 54 -4.59 -2.38 5.61
C LEU A 54 -4.77 -1.75 6.98
N THR A 55 -5.44 -2.44 7.90
CA THR A 55 -5.52 -2.08 9.32
C THR A 55 -5.04 -3.25 10.17
N ARG A 56 -4.06 -3.03 11.04
CA ARG A 56 -3.51 -4.10 11.87
C ARG A 56 -4.52 -4.51 12.94
N ILE A 57 -4.71 -5.82 13.05
CA ILE A 57 -5.49 -6.44 14.12
C ILE A 57 -4.53 -7.26 14.98
N PRO A 58 -4.66 -7.23 16.32
CA PRO A 58 -3.88 -8.11 17.20
C PRO A 58 -3.93 -9.57 16.76
N VAL A 59 -2.96 -10.37 17.21
CA VAL A 59 -2.88 -11.80 16.89
C VAL A 59 -2.59 -12.06 15.40
N LYS A 60 -1.67 -11.26 14.82
CA LYS A 60 -1.17 -11.37 13.44
C LYS A 60 -2.24 -11.29 12.34
N LYS A 61 -3.35 -10.61 12.60
CA LYS A 61 -4.39 -10.39 11.60
C LYS A 61 -4.28 -9.01 10.95
N VAL A 62 -4.93 -8.89 9.82
CA VAL A 62 -5.07 -7.62 9.11
C VAL A 62 -6.47 -7.55 8.50
N ARG A 63 -7.08 -6.37 8.60
CA ARG A 63 -8.26 -6.03 7.83
C ARG A 63 -7.82 -5.46 6.49
N VAL A 64 -8.30 -6.06 5.42
CA VAL A 64 -8.09 -5.60 4.05
C VAL A 64 -9.36 -4.89 3.59
N SER A 65 -9.25 -3.60 3.31
CA SER A 65 -10.35 -2.75 2.88
C SER A 65 -10.12 -2.21 1.48
N SER A 66 -11.19 -2.08 0.72
CA SER A 66 -11.16 -1.33 -0.55
C SER A 66 -10.87 0.15 -0.30
N ILE A 67 -10.21 0.81 -1.25
CA ILE A 67 -10.14 2.27 -1.28
C ILE A 67 -11.50 2.76 -1.79
N GLY A 68 -12.32 3.31 -0.89
CA GLY A 68 -13.69 3.77 -1.19
C GLY A 68 -14.78 2.82 -0.70
N ALA A 69 -15.94 2.82 -1.39
CA ALA A 69 -17.06 1.94 -1.05
C ALA A 69 -16.76 0.51 -1.51
N GLY A 70 -16.79 -0.44 -0.59
CA GLY A 70 -16.57 -1.85 -0.90
C GLY A 70 -16.58 -2.74 0.32
N ALA A 71 -16.52 -4.04 0.09
CA ALA A 71 -16.37 -5.02 1.15
C ALA A 71 -14.96 -4.94 1.76
N SER A 72 -14.89 -5.22 3.06
CA SER A 72 -13.65 -5.47 3.79
C SER A 72 -13.67 -6.90 4.32
N PHE A 73 -12.51 -7.51 4.47
CA PHE A 73 -12.37 -8.82 5.09
C PHE A 73 -11.15 -8.86 6.01
N ASP A 74 -11.17 -9.79 6.96
CA ASP A 74 -10.08 -10.01 7.89
C ASP A 74 -9.39 -11.32 7.53
N CYS A 75 -8.06 -11.32 7.47
CA CYS A 75 -7.25 -12.50 7.19
C CYS A 75 -5.99 -12.52 8.06
N SER A 76 -5.26 -13.63 8.03
CA SER A 76 -3.89 -13.65 8.56
C SER A 76 -3.02 -12.72 7.71
N ILE A 77 -2.05 -12.07 8.35
CA ILE A 77 -1.01 -11.35 7.61
C ILE A 77 -0.23 -12.27 6.66
N ASP A 78 -0.16 -13.56 7.00
CA ASP A 78 0.54 -14.58 6.22
C ASP A 78 -0.28 -15.06 5.00
N ASP A 79 -1.58 -14.72 4.93
CA ASP A 79 -2.47 -15.10 3.82
C ASP A 79 -2.34 -14.12 2.62
N ILE A 80 -1.61 -13.02 2.79
CA ILE A 80 -1.40 -11.99 1.77
C ILE A 80 0.08 -11.70 1.61
N ASN A 81 0.50 -11.36 0.39
CA ASN A 81 1.85 -10.92 0.14
C ASN A 81 1.90 -9.39 0.07
N ILE A 82 2.64 -8.76 0.97
CA ILE A 82 2.75 -7.30 1.07
C ILE A 82 4.00 -6.85 0.32
N ILE A 83 3.80 -6.01 -0.70
CA ILE A 83 4.86 -5.65 -1.65
C ILE A 83 5.50 -4.32 -1.31
N GLY A 84 4.70 -3.38 -0.82
CA GLY A 84 5.19 -2.05 -0.45
C GLY A 84 4.08 -1.10 -0.04
N ARG A 85 4.50 -0.02 0.61
CA ARG A 85 3.61 1.03 1.09
C ARG A 85 3.41 2.08 0.01
N VAL A 86 2.16 2.51 -0.20
CA VAL A 86 1.88 3.66 -1.06
C VAL A 86 2.38 4.92 -0.36
N VAL A 87 3.26 5.68 -1.00
CA VAL A 87 3.78 6.96 -0.47
C VAL A 87 3.15 8.18 -1.15
N LEU A 88 2.63 8.01 -2.36
CA LEU A 88 1.98 9.05 -3.13
C LEU A 88 0.93 8.42 -4.07
N THR A 89 -0.21 9.10 -4.20
CA THR A 89 -1.25 8.80 -5.18
C THR A 89 -1.41 10.00 -6.10
N ILE A 90 -1.38 9.78 -7.40
CA ILE A 90 -1.54 10.79 -8.44
C ILE A 90 -2.77 10.41 -9.25
N SER A 91 -3.75 11.32 -9.34
CA SER A 91 -5.04 11.13 -10.01
C SER A 91 -5.40 12.35 -10.84
#